data_AF-A0A098EDQ2-F1
#
_entry.id   AF-A0A098EDQ2-F1
#
_cell.length_a   1.000
_cell.length_b   1.000
_cell.length_c   1.000
_cell.angle_alpha   90.00
_cell.angle_beta   90.00
_cell.angle_gamma   90.00
#
_symmetry.space_group_name_H-M   'P 1'
#
loop_
_entity.id
_entity.type
_entity.pdbx_description
1 polymer ?
#
loop_
_entity_poly.entity_id
_entity_poly.type
_entity_poly.pdbx_seq_one_letter_code
_entity_poly.pdbx_strand_id
1 'polypeptide(L)'
;MENLKNICVLSLVVVGIVLMLSGSVNAYSGGGGTCYCGNANTTLGGSATDACVDCSAALNDNTNCANQVNYVGTVQINNRIGNCINNPLNFNNKIFDCQGNTIDGDDSGHDCGIYLLIKANNSIKNCIITGFYFGIYLGSSSNNTITNNTANHNHGKGIYLVSSSNNTLTNNTASNNKDGISLYYSLNNTLTNNTANNNNKEGIYLYSSPNNTMKNNTMKNNTYDFNINGFDGFISNFYQDIDTSNSVDNKSIFYWTNEKNAPNSCKKRSNF
;
A
#
# COMPACT_ATOMS: atom_id res chain seq x y z
N MET A 1 0.99 77.18 -23.09
CA MET A 1 1.38 75.91 -23.72
C MET A 1 1.40 74.85 -22.63
N GLU A 2 0.24 74.18 -22.49
CA GLU A 2 0.05 73.02 -21.65
C GLU A 2 0.75 71.80 -22.27
N ASN A 3 1.43 70.98 -21.46
CA ASN A 3 0.93 69.65 -21.06
C ASN A 3 2.09 68.74 -20.62
N LEU A 4 2.08 68.43 -19.32
CA LEU A 4 2.58 67.16 -18.81
C LEU A 4 1.80 66.01 -19.44
N LYS A 5 2.54 64.96 -19.85
CA LYS A 5 2.23 63.52 -19.71
C LYS A 5 2.82 62.79 -20.90
N ASN A 6 3.86 61.99 -20.65
CA ASN A 6 4.02 60.66 -21.23
C ASN A 6 5.19 59.95 -20.54
N ILE A 7 4.90 59.43 -19.35
CA ILE A 7 5.63 58.31 -18.76
C ILE A 7 5.26 57.11 -19.62
N CYS A 8 6.17 56.66 -20.47
CA CYS A 8 6.03 55.38 -21.16
C CYS A 8 6.48 54.28 -20.20
N VAL A 9 5.52 53.67 -19.50
CA VAL A 9 5.76 52.45 -18.73
C VAL A 9 5.98 51.34 -19.76
N LEU A 10 7.23 50.89 -19.90
CA LEU A 10 7.57 49.68 -20.62
C LEU A 10 7.05 48.50 -19.78
N SER A 11 5.79 48.13 -19.95
CA SER A 11 5.25 46.91 -19.38
C SER A 11 5.96 45.73 -20.05
N LEU A 12 6.91 45.14 -19.32
CA LEU A 12 7.46 43.82 -19.57
C LEU A 12 6.29 42.84 -19.59
N VAL A 13 5.78 42.51 -20.78
CA VAL A 13 5.03 41.26 -20.95
C VAL A 13 6.10 40.18 -21.10
N VAL A 14 6.54 39.62 -19.98
CA VAL A 14 7.22 38.34 -20.00
C VAL A 14 6.16 37.32 -20.39
N VAL A 15 5.96 37.14 -21.70
CA VAL A 15 5.33 35.92 -22.21
C VAL A 15 6.34 34.82 -21.92
N GLY A 16 6.22 34.23 -20.73
CA GLY A 16 6.91 33.00 -20.39
C GLY A 16 6.42 31.92 -21.34
N ILE A 17 7.07 31.81 -22.50
CA ILE A 17 7.01 30.63 -23.33
C ILE A 17 7.72 29.55 -22.50
N VAL A 18 6.94 28.86 -21.68
CA VAL A 18 7.34 27.57 -21.15
C VAL A 18 7.39 26.65 -22.35
N LEU A 19 8.60 26.45 -22.87
CA LEU A 19 8.95 25.32 -23.72
C LEU A 19 8.65 24.05 -22.92
N MET A 20 7.43 23.54 -23.04
CA MET A 20 7.06 22.21 -22.55
C MET A 20 7.78 21.19 -23.44
N LEU A 21 8.98 20.84 -23.02
CA LEU A 21 9.61 19.59 -23.43
C LEU A 21 8.69 18.45 -22.97
N SER A 22 8.30 17.66 -23.95
CA SER A 22 7.45 16.47 -23.87
C SER A 22 7.68 15.60 -22.63
N GLY A 23 6.59 15.33 -21.90
CA GLY A 23 6.46 14.16 -21.01
C GLY A 23 6.46 14.48 -19.52
N SER A 24 5.37 15.02 -18.97
CA SER A 24 5.07 14.97 -17.53
C SER A 24 3.57 15.20 -17.33
N VAL A 25 2.88 14.21 -16.77
CA VAL A 25 1.51 14.35 -16.28
C VAL A 25 1.62 14.89 -14.85
N ASN A 26 0.80 15.88 -14.51
CA ASN A 26 1.06 16.90 -13.52
C ASN A 26 -0.09 16.96 -12.48
N ALA A 27 -0.25 15.99 -11.58
CA ALA A 27 -1.31 16.08 -10.57
C ALA A 27 -1.41 17.47 -9.91
N TYR A 28 -2.65 17.93 -9.66
CA TYR A 28 -2.89 19.31 -9.22
C TYR A 28 -2.40 19.52 -7.80
N SER A 29 -1.50 20.49 -7.58
CA SER A 29 -1.07 20.89 -6.24
C SER A 29 -2.12 21.76 -5.56
N GLY A 30 -2.65 21.29 -4.42
CA GLY A 30 -3.54 22.06 -3.55
C GLY A 30 -2.80 23.01 -2.59
N GLY A 31 -1.47 23.14 -2.73
CA GLY A 31 -0.62 23.86 -1.78
C GLY A 31 -0.21 22.99 -0.58
N GLY A 32 0.80 23.46 0.18
CA GLY A 32 1.30 22.75 1.36
C GLY A 32 1.91 21.37 1.10
N GLY A 33 2.36 21.10 -0.13
CA GLY A 33 2.89 19.80 -0.55
C GLY A 33 1.84 18.70 -0.76
N THR A 34 0.56 19.06 -0.84
CA THR A 34 -0.53 18.11 -1.13
C THR A 34 -0.96 18.23 -2.58
N CYS A 35 -1.16 17.08 -3.24
CA CYS A 35 -1.66 17.02 -4.62
C CYS A 35 -2.89 16.12 -4.75
N TYR A 36 -3.65 16.37 -5.81
CA TYR A 36 -4.84 15.61 -6.18
C TYR A 36 -4.66 15.01 -7.58
N CYS A 37 -4.73 13.69 -7.69
CA CYS A 37 -4.61 12.95 -8.93
C CYS A 37 -5.95 12.27 -9.31
N GLY A 38 -6.10 11.93 -10.59
CA GLY A 38 -7.32 11.31 -11.11
C GLY A 38 -8.51 12.26 -11.11
N ASN A 39 -8.27 13.55 -11.36
CA ASN A 39 -9.28 14.62 -11.27
C ASN A 39 -9.85 15.09 -12.63
N ALA A 40 -9.36 14.51 -13.74
CA ALA A 40 -9.67 14.89 -15.12
C ALA A 40 -9.27 16.31 -15.56
N ASN A 41 -8.61 17.10 -14.69
CA ASN A 41 -8.29 18.49 -14.94
C ASN A 41 -6.89 18.65 -15.54
N THR A 42 -6.81 18.64 -16.87
CA THR A 42 -5.56 18.80 -17.62
C THR A 42 -4.99 20.22 -17.57
N THR A 43 -5.80 21.25 -17.31
CA THR A 43 -5.33 22.64 -17.16
C THR A 43 -4.56 22.87 -15.86
N LEU A 44 -4.91 22.13 -14.81
CA LEU A 44 -4.20 22.09 -13.54
C LEU A 44 -3.22 20.92 -13.45
N GLY A 45 -3.10 20.17 -14.55
CA GLY A 45 -2.07 19.19 -14.82
C GLY A 45 -2.46 17.71 -14.68
N GLY A 46 -3.66 17.36 -14.21
CA GLY A 46 -4.09 15.96 -14.08
C GLY A 46 -4.23 15.23 -15.42
N SER A 47 -4.30 13.90 -15.36
CA SER A 47 -4.66 13.09 -16.54
C SER A 47 -6.17 13.10 -16.75
N ALA A 48 -6.62 13.30 -17.99
CA ALA A 48 -8.03 13.15 -18.35
C ALA A 48 -8.48 11.68 -18.45
N THR A 49 -7.54 10.74 -18.65
CA THR A 49 -7.89 9.39 -19.11
C THR A 49 -7.20 8.26 -18.35
N ASP A 50 -6.17 8.53 -17.55
CA ASP A 50 -5.44 7.51 -16.80
C ASP A 50 -5.01 8.04 -15.43
N ALA A 51 -5.78 7.70 -14.40
CA ALA A 51 -5.51 8.09 -13.03
C ALA A 51 -4.30 7.35 -12.42
N CYS A 52 -3.96 6.13 -12.86
CA CYS A 52 -2.78 5.42 -12.37
C CYS A 52 -1.49 6.16 -12.76
N VAL A 53 -1.42 6.63 -14.01
CA VAL A 53 -0.30 7.45 -14.50
C VAL A 53 -0.25 8.79 -13.77
N ASP A 54 -1.41 9.43 -13.59
CA ASP A 54 -1.50 10.72 -12.90
C ASP A 54 -1.02 10.62 -11.44
N CYS A 55 -1.54 9.65 -10.69
CA CYS A 55 -1.15 9.44 -9.30
C CYS A 55 0.31 9.03 -9.17
N SER A 56 0.82 8.19 -10.09
CA SER A 56 2.24 7.82 -10.09
C SER A 56 3.14 9.02 -10.37
N ALA A 57 2.73 9.94 -11.24
CA ALA A 57 3.48 11.16 -11.51
C ALA A 57 3.45 12.11 -10.30
N ALA A 58 2.29 12.27 -9.65
CA ALA A 58 2.15 13.02 -8.41
C ALA A 58 3.08 12.51 -7.31
N LEU A 59 3.11 11.18 -7.13
CA LEU A 59 3.96 10.53 -6.13
C LEU A 59 5.45 10.67 -6.46
N ASN A 60 5.79 10.95 -7.72
CA ASN A 60 7.14 11.25 -8.15
C ASN A 60 7.54 12.73 -7.98
N ASP A 61 6.59 13.63 -7.73
CA ASP A 61 6.85 15.07 -7.60
C ASP A 61 7.14 15.45 -6.14
N ASN A 62 8.42 15.66 -5.82
CA ASN A 62 8.84 16.17 -4.51
C ASN A 62 8.78 17.69 -4.37
N THR A 63 8.55 18.41 -5.46
CA THR A 63 8.49 19.87 -5.45
C THR A 63 7.09 20.33 -5.07
N ASN A 64 6.08 19.84 -5.78
CA ASN A 64 4.70 20.29 -5.62
C ASN A 64 3.85 19.34 -4.76
N CYS A 65 4.18 18.04 -4.78
CA CYS A 65 3.46 16.98 -4.08
C CYS A 65 4.30 16.37 -2.95
N ALA A 66 5.06 17.22 -2.24
CA ALA A 66 6.09 16.83 -1.28
C ALA A 66 5.59 15.87 -0.18
N ASN A 67 4.33 16.00 0.27
CA ASN A 67 3.82 15.37 1.49
C ASN A 67 2.72 14.33 1.23
N GLN A 68 1.73 14.66 0.40
CA GLN A 68 0.53 13.85 0.26
C GLN A 68 -0.03 13.89 -1.17
N VAL A 69 -0.51 12.75 -1.63
CA VAL A 69 -1.23 12.61 -2.90
C VAL A 69 -2.58 11.96 -2.60
N ASN A 70 -3.65 12.65 -2.98
CA ASN A 70 -5.02 12.23 -2.85
C ASN A 70 -5.56 11.76 -4.20
N TYR A 71 -5.93 10.49 -4.33
CA TYR A 71 -6.68 10.03 -5.49
C TYR A 71 -8.16 10.39 -5.29
N VAL A 72 -8.68 11.25 -6.17
CA VAL A 72 -10.05 11.79 -6.03
C VAL A 72 -11.11 10.99 -6.77
N GLY A 73 -10.73 10.06 -7.63
CA GLY A 73 -11.68 9.16 -8.29
C GLY A 73 -12.48 9.75 -9.46
N THR A 74 -12.37 11.03 -9.81
CA THR A 74 -13.11 11.59 -10.96
C THR A 74 -12.81 10.82 -12.26
N VAL A 75 -11.54 10.50 -12.48
CA VAL A 75 -11.11 9.50 -13.46
C VAL A 75 -11.03 8.16 -12.75
N GLN A 76 -11.97 7.28 -13.09
CA GLN A 76 -12.08 5.95 -12.51
C GLN A 76 -10.93 5.06 -12.98
N ILE A 77 -10.42 4.21 -12.09
CA ILE A 77 -9.49 3.14 -12.43
C ILE A 77 -10.30 1.85 -12.44
N ASN A 78 -10.73 1.45 -13.64
CA ASN A 78 -11.49 0.23 -13.87
C ASN A 78 -10.75 -0.65 -14.87
N ASN A 79 -10.72 -1.96 -14.62
CA ASN A 79 -10.20 -2.94 -15.58
C ASN A 79 -8.76 -2.60 -16.03
N ARG A 80 -7.91 -2.23 -15.06
CA ARG A 80 -6.53 -1.78 -15.33
C ARG A 80 -5.66 -2.96 -15.76
N ILE A 81 -5.16 -2.87 -17.00
CA ILE A 81 -4.13 -3.79 -17.49
C ILE A 81 -2.78 -3.45 -16.85
N GLY A 82 -2.19 -4.43 -16.14
CA GLY A 82 -0.89 -4.30 -15.51
C GLY A 82 -0.90 -3.42 -14.26
N ASN A 83 0.28 -3.04 -13.77
CA ASN A 83 0.37 -2.32 -12.50
C ASN A 83 -0.31 -0.93 -12.56
N CYS A 84 -0.92 -0.52 -11.45
CA CYS A 84 -1.43 0.85 -11.29
C CYS A 84 -0.36 1.77 -10.68
N ILE A 85 -0.16 1.76 -9.36
CA ILE A 85 0.92 2.51 -8.70
C ILE A 85 2.19 1.66 -8.76
N ASN A 86 2.99 1.88 -9.80
CA ASN A 86 4.13 1.03 -10.14
C ASN A 86 5.45 1.63 -9.67
N ASN A 87 5.75 1.48 -8.37
CA ASN A 87 7.00 1.87 -7.73
C ASN A 87 7.55 3.26 -8.16
N PRO A 88 6.80 4.36 -7.93
CA PRO A 88 7.29 5.69 -8.27
C PRO A 88 8.64 5.96 -7.58
N LEU A 89 9.63 6.42 -8.35
CA LEU A 89 11.02 6.64 -7.93
C LEU A 89 11.12 7.46 -6.64
N ASN A 90 10.35 8.56 -6.54
CA ASN A 90 10.45 9.50 -5.43
C ASN A 90 9.41 9.28 -4.33
N PHE A 91 8.71 8.14 -4.32
CA PHE A 91 7.70 7.85 -3.31
C PHE A 91 8.35 7.37 -1.99
N ASN A 92 8.92 8.31 -1.24
CA ASN A 92 9.42 8.09 0.13
C ASN A 92 8.97 9.25 1.01
N ASN A 93 8.64 8.98 2.28
CA ASN A 93 8.15 9.98 3.23
C ASN A 93 6.87 10.69 2.75
N LYS A 94 5.99 10.00 2.00
CA LYS A 94 4.73 10.57 1.51
C LYS A 94 3.51 9.75 1.93
N ILE A 95 2.35 10.38 1.85
CA ILE A 95 1.05 9.75 1.99
C ILE A 95 0.43 9.57 0.60
N PHE A 96 -0.02 8.36 0.30
CA PHE A 96 -0.98 8.10 -0.77
C PHE A 96 -2.33 7.75 -0.15
N ASP A 97 -3.31 8.63 -0.32
CA ASP A 97 -4.66 8.48 0.20
C ASP A 97 -5.64 8.31 -0.96
N CYS A 98 -6.28 7.15 -1.05
CA CYS A 98 -7.28 6.94 -2.10
C CYS A 98 -8.64 7.55 -1.78
N GLN A 99 -8.83 8.10 -0.57
CA GLN A 99 -10.08 8.72 -0.13
C GLN A 99 -11.32 7.82 -0.30
N GLY A 100 -11.14 6.50 -0.20
CA GLY A 100 -12.19 5.50 -0.38
C GLY A 100 -12.43 5.08 -1.84
N ASN A 101 -11.67 5.59 -2.81
CA ASN A 101 -11.81 5.24 -4.21
C ASN A 101 -11.20 3.87 -4.55
N THR A 102 -11.75 3.27 -5.61
CA THR A 102 -11.34 1.95 -6.12
C THR A 102 -10.19 2.06 -7.11
N ILE A 103 -9.25 1.13 -6.98
CA ILE A 103 -8.23 0.77 -7.96
C ILE A 103 -8.57 -0.65 -8.39
N ASP A 104 -9.14 -0.80 -9.60
CA ASP A 104 -9.64 -2.08 -10.13
C ASP A 104 -8.78 -2.55 -11.31
N GLY A 105 -8.21 -3.75 -11.18
CA GLY A 105 -7.40 -4.45 -12.18
C GLY A 105 -8.26 -5.20 -13.20
N ASP A 106 -7.60 -5.88 -14.16
CA ASP A 106 -8.29 -6.57 -15.26
C ASP A 106 -8.63 -8.04 -15.00
N ASP A 107 -8.58 -8.43 -13.73
CA ASP A 107 -8.74 -9.81 -13.26
C ASP A 107 -7.76 -10.81 -13.91
N SER A 108 -6.59 -10.32 -14.37
CA SER A 108 -5.64 -11.13 -15.13
C SER A 108 -4.18 -10.78 -14.85
N GLY A 109 -3.27 -11.62 -15.36
CA GLY A 109 -1.83 -11.34 -15.26
C GLY A 109 -1.21 -11.51 -13.87
N HIS A 110 0.03 -11.03 -13.74
CA HIS A 110 0.84 -11.04 -12.52
C HIS A 110 1.20 -9.61 -12.14
N ASP A 111 0.18 -8.80 -11.94
CA ASP A 111 0.26 -7.37 -11.72
C ASP A 111 -0.10 -6.97 -10.28
N CYS A 112 0.06 -5.68 -10.00
CA CYS A 112 -0.09 -5.09 -8.69
C CYS A 112 -0.96 -3.83 -8.73
N GLY A 113 -1.92 -3.72 -7.82
CA GLY A 113 -2.62 -2.45 -7.60
C GLY A 113 -1.65 -1.38 -7.11
N ILE A 114 -0.92 -1.68 -6.03
CA ILE A 114 0.14 -0.83 -5.50
C ILE A 114 1.40 -1.66 -5.29
N TYR A 115 2.49 -1.31 -5.97
CA TYR A 115 3.78 -1.96 -5.84
C TYR A 115 4.86 -0.99 -5.41
N LEU A 116 5.56 -1.29 -4.31
CA LEU A 116 6.71 -0.52 -3.82
C LEU A 116 7.94 -1.42 -3.65
N LEU A 117 9.06 -1.01 -4.23
CA LEU A 117 10.35 -1.68 -4.11
C LEU A 117 11.40 -0.72 -3.58
N ILE A 118 12.05 -1.08 -2.48
CA ILE A 118 13.08 -0.28 -1.81
C ILE A 118 12.53 1.11 -1.48
N LYS A 119 11.41 1.13 -0.77
CA LYS A 119 10.72 2.35 -0.34
C LYS A 119 10.54 2.38 1.17
N ALA A 120 10.54 3.59 1.73
CA ALA A 120 10.45 3.78 3.16
C ALA A 120 9.60 4.97 3.58
N ASN A 121 9.10 4.88 4.82
CA ASN A 121 8.39 5.95 5.52
C ASN A 121 7.12 6.43 4.79
N ASN A 122 6.50 5.61 3.96
CA ASN A 122 5.27 5.98 3.27
C ASN A 122 4.02 5.58 4.06
N SER A 123 2.93 6.30 3.84
CA SER A 123 1.60 5.89 4.27
C SER A 123 0.73 5.58 3.04
N ILE A 124 0.12 4.40 2.99
CA ILE A 124 -0.90 4.06 1.99
C ILE A 124 -2.21 3.84 2.74
N LYS A 125 -3.24 4.61 2.40
CA LYS A 125 -4.50 4.57 3.15
C LYS A 125 -5.76 4.76 2.34
N ASN A 126 -6.85 4.22 2.89
CA ASN A 126 -8.21 4.37 2.39
C ASN A 126 -8.40 3.92 0.93
N CYS A 127 -7.63 2.94 0.46
CA CYS A 127 -7.74 2.39 -0.90
C CYS A 127 -8.61 1.14 -0.93
N ILE A 128 -9.48 1.03 -1.94
CA ILE A 128 -10.17 -0.21 -2.29
C ILE A 128 -9.45 -0.79 -3.51
N ILE A 129 -8.85 -1.97 -3.38
CA ILE A 129 -7.95 -2.56 -4.39
C ILE A 129 -8.43 -3.98 -4.71
N THR A 130 -8.75 -4.23 -5.97
CA THR A 130 -9.39 -5.47 -6.45
C THR A 130 -8.94 -5.81 -7.86
N GLY A 131 -9.07 -7.07 -8.27
CA GLY A 131 -8.83 -7.50 -9.65
C GLY A 131 -7.36 -7.57 -10.08
N PHE A 132 -6.41 -7.53 -9.13
CA PHE A 132 -4.97 -7.70 -9.42
C PHE A 132 -4.46 -9.07 -8.96
N TYR A 133 -3.24 -9.45 -9.36
CA TYR A 133 -2.57 -10.59 -8.73
C TYR A 133 -2.13 -10.26 -7.28
N PHE A 134 -1.54 -9.09 -7.05
CA PHE A 134 -1.25 -8.58 -5.72
C PHE A 134 -1.98 -7.25 -5.49
N GLY A 135 -2.76 -7.14 -4.39
CA GLY A 135 -3.41 -5.87 -4.07
C GLY A 135 -2.38 -4.79 -3.71
N ILE A 136 -1.69 -4.98 -2.58
CA ILE A 136 -0.56 -4.15 -2.15
C ILE A 136 0.68 -5.03 -1.99
N TYR A 137 1.76 -4.71 -2.70
CA TYR A 137 3.04 -5.42 -2.62
C TYR A 137 4.17 -4.49 -2.18
N LEU A 138 4.79 -4.81 -1.04
CA LEU A 138 6.04 -4.23 -0.54
C LEU A 138 7.20 -5.21 -0.72
N GLY A 139 8.19 -4.85 -1.53
CA GLY A 139 9.45 -5.57 -1.69
C GLY A 139 10.63 -4.77 -1.12
N SER A 140 11.44 -5.38 -0.27
CA SER A 140 12.62 -4.75 0.36
C SER A 140 12.34 -3.36 0.93
N SER A 141 11.15 -3.16 1.52
CA SER A 141 10.63 -1.84 1.93
C SER A 141 10.38 -1.80 3.43
N SER A 142 10.63 -0.66 4.07
CA SER A 142 10.64 -0.56 5.54
C SER A 142 9.98 0.69 6.08
N ASN A 143 9.51 0.64 7.34
CA ASN A 143 8.91 1.79 8.02
C ASN A 143 7.67 2.37 7.30
N ASN A 144 6.97 1.57 6.49
CA ASN A 144 5.74 2.01 5.84
C ASN A 144 4.52 1.72 6.72
N THR A 145 3.47 2.53 6.56
CA THR A 145 2.19 2.41 7.26
C THR A 145 1.08 2.13 6.25
N ILE A 146 0.46 0.97 6.32
CA ILE A 146 -0.67 0.55 5.49
C ILE A 146 -1.92 0.58 6.37
N THR A 147 -2.86 1.48 6.11
CA THR A 147 -3.98 1.73 7.04
C THR A 147 -5.33 1.89 6.36
N ASN A 148 -6.36 1.23 6.89
CA ASN A 148 -7.74 1.34 6.39
C ASN A 148 -7.88 1.00 4.89
N ASN A 149 -7.08 0.08 4.35
CA ASN A 149 -7.21 -0.38 2.97
C ASN A 149 -8.06 -1.64 2.89
N THR A 150 -8.80 -1.78 1.80
CA THR A 150 -9.54 -3.00 1.43
C THR A 150 -8.88 -3.61 0.19
N ALA A 151 -8.05 -4.63 0.36
CA ALA A 151 -7.37 -5.36 -0.71
C ALA A 151 -8.05 -6.73 -0.90
N ASN A 152 -9.24 -6.74 -1.50
CA ASN A 152 -10.09 -7.92 -1.64
C ASN A 152 -10.17 -8.39 -3.09
N HIS A 153 -10.53 -9.66 -3.31
CA HIS A 153 -10.74 -10.23 -4.65
C HIS A 153 -9.54 -10.05 -5.59
N ASN A 154 -8.33 -10.23 -5.05
CA ASN A 154 -7.10 -10.32 -5.81
C ASN A 154 -6.72 -11.80 -6.00
N HIS A 155 -6.24 -12.18 -7.17
CA HIS A 155 -6.00 -13.58 -7.54
C HIS A 155 -4.86 -14.25 -6.77
N GLY A 156 -3.95 -13.44 -6.24
CA GLY A 156 -2.83 -13.86 -5.40
C GLY A 156 -3.01 -13.36 -3.96
N LYS A 157 -2.18 -12.41 -3.55
CA LYS A 157 -2.18 -11.92 -2.17
C LYS A 157 -2.89 -10.57 -2.08
N GLY A 158 -3.74 -10.40 -1.07
CA GLY A 158 -4.32 -9.08 -0.77
C GLY A 158 -3.23 -8.07 -0.39
N ILE A 159 -2.46 -8.39 0.67
CA ILE A 159 -1.30 -7.60 1.10
C ILE A 159 -0.08 -8.52 1.20
N TYR A 160 0.99 -8.17 0.50
CA TYR A 160 2.20 -8.97 0.37
C TYR A 160 3.45 -8.19 0.77
N LEU A 161 4.20 -8.70 1.75
CA LEU A 161 5.48 -8.16 2.18
C LEU A 161 6.57 -9.19 1.90
N VAL A 162 7.61 -8.79 1.17
CA VAL A 162 8.80 -9.62 0.90
C VAL A 162 10.03 -8.84 1.31
N SER A 163 10.85 -9.45 2.19
CA SER A 163 12.07 -8.82 2.74
C SER A 163 11.82 -7.42 3.30
N SER A 164 10.62 -7.19 3.86
CA SER A 164 10.10 -5.86 4.20
C SER A 164 9.84 -5.77 5.69
N SER A 165 10.70 -5.04 6.40
CA SER A 165 10.74 -5.04 7.87
C SER A 165 10.31 -3.71 8.48
N ASN A 166 9.85 -3.74 9.72
CA ASN A 166 9.44 -2.55 10.49
C ASN A 166 8.24 -1.79 9.89
N ASN A 167 7.32 -2.47 9.20
CA ASN A 167 6.10 -1.86 8.67
C ASN A 167 4.92 -2.02 9.65
N THR A 168 3.94 -1.13 9.55
CA THR A 168 2.72 -1.15 10.35
C THR A 168 1.50 -1.35 9.45
N LEU A 169 0.72 -2.40 9.71
CA LEU A 169 -0.54 -2.70 9.02
C LEU A 169 -1.67 -2.57 10.04
N THR A 170 -2.53 -1.56 9.88
CA THR A 170 -3.62 -1.28 10.83
C THR A 170 -4.98 -1.19 10.13
N ASN A 171 -6.00 -1.86 10.67
CA ASN A 171 -7.39 -1.80 10.18
C ASN A 171 -7.54 -2.13 8.67
N ASN A 172 -6.70 -3.00 8.11
CA ASN A 172 -6.86 -3.39 6.71
C ASN A 172 -7.76 -4.62 6.58
N THR A 173 -8.49 -4.69 5.47
CA THR A 173 -9.25 -5.88 5.07
C THR A 173 -8.58 -6.51 3.85
N ALA A 174 -8.18 -7.78 3.95
CA ALA A 174 -7.58 -8.55 2.87
C ALA A 174 -8.28 -9.91 2.77
N SER A 175 -9.50 -9.90 2.22
CA SER A 175 -10.44 -11.02 2.18
C SER A 175 -10.76 -11.45 0.74
N ASN A 176 -11.22 -12.69 0.58
CA ASN A 176 -11.55 -13.26 -0.74
C ASN A 176 -10.38 -13.25 -1.74
N ASN A 177 -9.14 -13.37 -1.26
CA ASN A 177 -7.95 -13.52 -2.09
C ASN A 177 -7.48 -14.99 -2.10
N LYS A 178 -6.34 -15.29 -2.75
CA LYS A 178 -5.66 -16.57 -2.51
C LYS A 178 -5.06 -16.62 -1.11
N ASP A 179 -4.22 -15.65 -0.79
CA ASP A 179 -3.74 -15.42 0.59
C ASP A 179 -4.17 -14.01 1.02
N GLY A 180 -4.61 -13.83 2.27
CA GLY A 180 -5.01 -12.51 2.78
C GLY A 180 -3.82 -11.58 2.96
N ILE A 181 -3.10 -11.76 4.07
CA ILE A 181 -1.87 -11.01 4.40
C ILE A 181 -0.71 -11.99 4.48
N SER A 182 0.34 -11.76 3.69
CA SER A 182 1.51 -12.64 3.62
C SER A 182 2.80 -11.88 3.86
N LEU A 183 3.61 -12.34 4.82
CA LEU A 183 4.94 -11.83 5.14
C LEU A 183 5.99 -12.90 4.85
N TYR A 184 6.95 -12.58 3.99
CA TYR A 184 8.07 -13.44 3.63
C TYR A 184 9.38 -12.74 3.98
N TYR A 185 10.21 -13.37 4.80
CA TYR A 185 11.50 -12.81 5.24
C TYR A 185 11.37 -11.39 5.82
N SER A 186 10.25 -11.09 6.46
CA SER A 186 9.80 -9.74 6.81
C SER A 186 9.68 -9.62 8.33
N LEU A 187 10.60 -8.90 8.95
CA LEU A 187 10.80 -8.91 10.40
C LEU A 187 10.20 -7.67 11.06
N ASN A 188 9.90 -7.77 12.36
CA ASN A 188 9.56 -6.61 13.20
C ASN A 188 8.37 -5.77 12.68
N ASN A 189 7.41 -6.37 11.98
CA ASN A 189 6.19 -5.68 11.55
C ASN A 189 5.11 -5.76 12.64
N THR A 190 4.22 -4.77 12.65
CA THR A 190 3.05 -4.73 13.54
C THR A 190 1.78 -4.87 12.72
N LEU A 191 0.94 -5.86 13.06
CA LEU A 191 -0.36 -6.08 12.45
C LEU A 191 -1.44 -5.90 13.54
N THR A 192 -2.25 -4.86 13.42
CA THR A 192 -3.30 -4.54 14.39
C THR A 192 -4.66 -4.38 13.73
N ASN A 193 -5.70 -5.02 14.30
CA ASN A 193 -7.09 -4.88 13.84
C ASN A 193 -7.30 -5.24 12.34
N ASN A 194 -6.50 -6.11 11.75
CA ASN A 194 -6.70 -6.50 10.35
C ASN A 194 -7.70 -7.66 10.22
N THR A 195 -8.43 -7.69 9.11
CA THR A 195 -9.37 -8.76 8.78
C THR A 195 -8.91 -9.50 7.52
N ALA A 196 -8.69 -10.81 7.62
CA ALA A 196 -8.26 -11.66 6.52
C ALA A 196 -9.16 -12.92 6.42
N ASN A 197 -10.37 -12.73 5.91
CA ASN A 197 -11.40 -13.77 5.89
C ASN A 197 -11.63 -14.34 4.50
N ASN A 198 -12.13 -15.57 4.44
CA ASN A 198 -12.59 -16.22 3.21
C ASN A 198 -11.52 -16.25 2.10
N ASN A 199 -10.23 -16.27 2.46
CA ASN A 199 -9.16 -16.46 1.48
C ASN A 199 -9.05 -17.95 1.16
N ASN A 200 -8.82 -18.28 -0.11
CA ASN A 200 -8.86 -19.68 -0.55
C ASN A 200 -7.73 -20.53 0.04
N LYS A 201 -6.69 -19.91 0.60
CA LYS A 201 -5.57 -20.60 1.24
C LYS A 201 -5.29 -20.04 2.64
N GLU A 202 -4.42 -19.05 2.78
CA GLU A 202 -3.99 -18.55 4.09
C GLU A 202 -4.71 -17.23 4.44
N GLY A 203 -5.19 -17.08 5.68
CA GLY A 203 -5.66 -15.80 6.21
C GLY A 203 -4.48 -14.85 6.45
N ILE A 204 -3.70 -15.13 7.50
CA ILE A 204 -2.41 -14.48 7.75
C ILE A 204 -1.29 -15.52 7.72
N TYR A 205 -0.28 -15.28 6.88
CA TYR A 205 0.86 -16.18 6.70
C TYR A 205 2.19 -15.50 6.96
N LEU A 206 2.99 -16.10 7.85
CA LEU A 206 4.34 -15.65 8.19
C LEU A 206 5.37 -16.72 7.78
N TYR A 207 6.18 -16.45 6.75
CA TYR A 207 7.24 -17.33 6.30
C TYR A 207 8.62 -16.75 6.63
N SER A 208 9.38 -17.44 7.49
CA SER A 208 10.72 -17.02 7.93
C SER A 208 10.77 -15.54 8.33
N SER A 209 9.73 -15.09 9.01
CA SER A 209 9.43 -13.70 9.30
C SER A 209 9.31 -13.51 10.81
N PRO A 210 10.42 -13.50 11.57
CA PRO A 210 10.35 -13.44 13.02
C PRO A 210 10.12 -12.04 13.56
N ASN A 211 9.78 -12.00 14.85
CA ASN A 211 9.60 -10.83 15.70
C ASN A 211 8.46 -9.90 15.24
N ASN A 212 7.41 -10.43 14.61
CA ASN A 212 6.23 -9.62 14.30
C ASN A 212 5.28 -9.60 15.51
N THR A 213 4.54 -8.50 15.64
CA THR A 213 3.52 -8.30 16.67
C THR A 213 2.14 -8.35 16.02
N MET A 214 1.24 -9.16 16.58
CA MET A 214 -0.14 -9.27 16.11
C MET A 214 -1.12 -9.00 17.25
N LYS A 215 -2.10 -8.12 17.02
CA LYS A 215 -3.15 -7.80 17.98
C LYS A 215 -4.50 -7.59 17.32
N ASN A 216 -5.58 -8.11 17.90
CA ASN A 216 -6.96 -7.94 17.43
C ASN A 216 -7.19 -8.29 15.94
N ASN A 217 -6.38 -9.15 15.34
CA ASN A 217 -6.61 -9.56 13.94
C ASN A 217 -7.66 -10.68 13.89
N THR A 218 -8.50 -10.65 12.86
CA THR A 218 -9.52 -11.66 12.61
C THR A 218 -9.21 -12.42 11.33
N MET A 219 -9.10 -13.73 11.45
CA MET A 219 -9.01 -14.68 10.34
C MET A 219 -10.18 -15.66 10.51
N LYS A 220 -10.92 -15.92 9.43
CA LYS A 220 -12.10 -16.78 9.47
C LYS A 220 -12.36 -17.38 8.10
N ASN A 221 -12.77 -18.65 8.08
CA ASN A 221 -13.13 -19.38 6.86
C ASN A 221 -12.02 -19.39 5.79
N ASN A 222 -10.74 -19.42 6.20
CA ASN A 222 -9.65 -19.70 5.28
C ASN A 222 -9.34 -21.21 5.28
N THR A 223 -8.57 -21.71 4.31
CA THR A 223 -8.07 -23.11 4.39
C THR A 223 -7.14 -23.27 5.61
N TYR A 224 -6.34 -22.24 5.88
CA TYR A 224 -5.54 -22.07 7.09
C TYR A 224 -5.74 -20.63 7.56
N ASP A 225 -6.31 -20.43 8.74
CA ASP A 225 -6.62 -19.09 9.23
C ASP A 225 -5.34 -18.34 9.60
N PHE A 226 -4.45 -19.02 10.34
CA PHE A 226 -3.16 -18.48 10.72
C PHE A 226 -2.04 -19.53 10.62
N ASN A 227 -0.98 -19.19 9.89
CA ASN A 227 0.12 -20.11 9.63
C ASN A 227 1.48 -19.43 9.78
N ILE A 228 2.38 -20.11 10.49
CA ILE A 228 3.78 -19.70 10.64
C ILE A 228 4.67 -20.85 10.16
N ASN A 229 5.56 -20.57 9.21
CA ASN A 229 6.50 -21.54 8.68
C ASN A 229 7.91 -20.91 8.55
N GLY A 230 8.94 -21.75 8.48
CA GLY A 230 10.32 -21.33 8.37
C GLY A 230 11.24 -22.46 7.93
N PHE A 231 12.54 -22.21 7.96
CA PHE A 231 13.53 -23.22 7.63
C PHE A 231 13.71 -24.22 8.78
N ASP A 232 13.82 -25.50 8.44
CA ASP A 232 14.06 -26.54 9.44
C ASP A 232 15.38 -26.27 10.19
N GLY A 233 15.34 -26.39 11.52
CA GLY A 233 16.50 -26.12 12.39
C GLY A 233 16.61 -24.67 12.88
N PHE A 234 15.82 -23.74 12.34
CA PHE A 234 15.84 -22.33 12.75
C PHE A 234 14.62 -21.97 13.59
N ILE A 235 14.67 -22.29 14.89
CA ILE A 235 13.58 -21.99 15.83
C ILE A 235 13.26 -20.49 15.90
N SER A 236 14.24 -19.64 15.65
CA SER A 236 14.08 -18.19 15.60
C SER A 236 13.02 -17.74 14.62
N ASN A 237 12.78 -18.47 13.53
CA ASN A 237 11.79 -18.12 12.50
C ASN A 237 10.35 -18.12 13.03
N PHE A 238 10.12 -18.75 14.17
CA PHE A 238 8.82 -18.85 14.84
C PHE A 238 8.68 -17.87 16.00
N TYR A 239 9.66 -17.00 16.28
CA TYR A 239 9.48 -16.00 17.33
C TYR A 239 8.50 -14.94 16.87
N GLN A 240 7.39 -14.80 17.60
CA GLN A 240 6.35 -13.80 17.37
C GLN A 240 5.78 -13.33 18.71
N ASP A 241 5.23 -12.13 18.72
CA ASP A 241 4.41 -11.61 19.82
C ASP A 241 2.94 -11.59 19.36
N ILE A 242 2.20 -12.65 19.71
CA ILE A 242 0.80 -12.84 19.28
C ILE A 242 -0.10 -12.69 20.49
N ASP A 243 -0.81 -11.57 20.56
CA ASP A 243 -1.75 -11.29 21.63
C ASP A 243 -2.99 -12.19 21.54
N THR A 244 -3.56 -12.59 22.69
CA THR A 244 -4.75 -13.46 22.76
C THR A 244 -6.03 -12.87 22.16
N SER A 245 -6.01 -11.57 21.84
CA SER A 245 -7.09 -10.88 21.14
C SER A 245 -7.20 -11.21 19.65
N ASN A 246 -6.18 -11.82 19.04
CA ASN A 246 -6.32 -12.33 17.68
C ASN A 246 -7.26 -13.54 17.66
N SER A 247 -8.06 -13.68 16.60
CA SER A 247 -9.06 -14.74 16.51
C SER A 247 -9.01 -15.52 15.19
N VAL A 248 -9.05 -16.85 15.28
CA VAL A 248 -9.26 -17.80 14.17
C VAL A 248 -10.66 -18.41 14.32
N ASP A 249 -11.48 -18.38 13.29
CA ASP A 249 -12.89 -18.81 13.33
C ASP A 249 -13.66 -18.35 14.61
N ASN A 250 -13.45 -17.09 14.99
CA ASN A 250 -14.01 -16.44 16.19
C ASN A 250 -13.51 -17.00 17.55
N LYS A 251 -12.40 -17.73 17.56
CA LYS A 251 -11.74 -18.23 18.78
C LYS A 251 -10.39 -17.55 18.96
N SER A 252 -10.08 -17.16 20.19
CA SER A 252 -8.78 -16.57 20.53
C SER A 252 -7.61 -17.49 20.20
N ILE A 253 -6.53 -16.92 19.67
CA ILE A 253 -5.26 -17.61 19.45
C ILE A 253 -4.47 -17.61 20.76
N PHE A 254 -3.95 -18.78 21.15
CA PHE A 254 -2.95 -18.90 22.20
C PHE A 254 -1.62 -19.28 21.56
N TYR A 255 -0.62 -18.41 21.69
CA TYR A 255 0.70 -18.62 21.11
C TYR A 255 1.76 -18.65 22.21
N TRP A 256 2.44 -19.78 22.37
CA TRP A 256 3.44 -19.96 23.42
C TRP A 256 4.84 -19.98 22.83
N THR A 257 5.67 -19.03 23.24
CA THR A 257 7.10 -18.99 22.93
C THR A 257 7.92 -19.17 24.21
N ASN A 258 9.09 -19.81 24.12
CA ASN A 258 10.11 -19.89 25.20
C ASN A 258 9.77 -20.66 26.50
N GLU A 259 8.75 -21.51 26.53
CA GLU A 259 8.54 -22.45 27.64
C GLU A 259 9.58 -23.60 27.63
N LYS A 260 10.35 -23.74 28.73
CA LYS A 260 11.30 -24.85 28.98
C LYS A 260 10.64 -26.23 28.87
N ASN A 261 9.32 -26.32 29.05
CA ASN A 261 8.55 -27.57 29.11
C ASN A 261 7.42 -27.70 28.07
N ALA A 262 7.31 -26.79 27.09
CA ALA A 262 6.32 -26.99 26.02
C ALA A 262 6.72 -28.21 25.15
N PRO A 263 5.80 -29.17 24.91
CA PRO A 263 6.08 -30.35 24.13
C PRO A 263 6.56 -29.97 22.73
N ASN A 264 7.56 -30.69 22.21
CA ASN A 264 8.22 -30.40 20.93
C ASN A 264 7.26 -30.29 19.74
N SER A 265 6.06 -30.87 19.84
CA SER A 265 4.98 -30.76 18.85
C SER A 265 4.44 -29.34 18.67
N CYS A 266 4.54 -28.46 19.67
CA CYS A 266 4.10 -27.06 19.58
C CYS A 266 5.20 -26.11 19.10
N LYS A 267 6.45 -26.59 18.93
CA LYS A 267 7.63 -25.75 18.67
C LYS A 267 8.09 -25.72 17.21
N LYS A 268 7.49 -26.50 16.30
CA LYS A 268 8.08 -26.72 14.97
C LYS A 268 7.19 -26.52 13.75
N ARG A 269 5.91 -26.17 13.91
CA ARG A 269 4.93 -25.76 12.88
C ARG A 269 3.62 -25.59 13.63
N SER A 270 2.97 -24.44 13.51
CA SER A 270 1.65 -24.21 14.06
C SER A 270 0.75 -23.71 12.95
N ASN A 271 -0.16 -24.59 12.53
CA ASN A 271 -1.28 -24.23 11.67
C ASN A 271 -2.48 -24.10 12.60
N PHE A 272 -3.15 -22.95 12.59
CA PHE A 272 -4.37 -22.68 13.32
C PHE A 272 -5.54 -22.50 12.36
#